data_AF-A0A953CBM1-F1
#
_entry.id   AF-A0A953CBM1-F1
#
_cell.length_a   1.000
_cell.length_b   1.000
_cell.length_c   1.000
_cell.angle_alpha   90.00
_cell.angle_beta   90.00
_cell.angle_gamma   90.00
#
_symmetry.space_group_name_H-M   'P 1'
#
loop_
_entity.id
_entity.type
_entity.pdbx_description
1 polymer ?
#
loop_
_entity_poly.entity_id
_entity_poly.type
_entity_poly.pdbx_seq_one_letter_code
_entity_poly.pdbx_strand_id
1 'polypeptide(L)' 'METGSGEGKTRPEEVAAYIAAMTAEMGRLARKHNLPALGYLLEVARVEAMERAAEDAPDGSQRIA' A
#
# COMPACT_ATOMS: atom_id res chain seq x y z
N MET A 1 3.60 29.95 23.95
CA MET A 1 3.02 28.60 24.00
C MET A 1 2.84 28.16 22.57
N GLU A 2 3.75 27.36 22.05
CA GLU A 2 3.60 26.73 20.74
C GLU A 2 3.46 25.22 20.98
N THR A 3 2.21 24.76 21.05
CA THR A 3 1.90 23.33 20.91
C THR A 3 1.21 23.15 19.57
N GLY A 4 2.01 23.28 18.50
CA GLY A 4 1.64 22.69 17.22
C GLY A 4 1.78 21.17 17.35
N SER A 5 0.75 20.51 17.87
CA SER A 5 0.59 19.07 17.71
C SER A 5 0.68 18.77 16.21
N GLY A 6 1.71 18.04 15.78
CA GLY A 6 1.83 17.60 14.40
C GLY A 6 0.64 16.72 14.03
N GLU A 7 -0.39 17.33 13.45
CA GLU A 7 -1.57 16.67 12.93
C GLU A 7 -1.18 15.62 11.88
N GLY A 8 -1.83 14.46 11.96
CA GLY A 8 -1.47 13.21 11.31
C GLY A 8 -1.05 13.34 9.85
N LYS A 9 0.23 13.10 9.57
CA LYS A 9 0.68 12.75 8.23
C LYS A 9 0.56 11.25 8.08
N THR A 10 -0.46 10.80 7.34
CA THR A 10 -0.52 9.40 6.87
C THR A 10 0.78 9.10 6.15
N ARG A 11 1.47 8.05 6.57
CA ARG A 11 2.76 7.73 5.99
C ARG A 11 2.55 7.08 4.61
N PRO A 12 3.34 7.40 3.57
CA PRO A 12 3.16 6.84 2.23
C PRO A 12 3.06 5.31 2.21
N GLU A 13 3.82 4.62 3.05
CA GLU A 13 3.80 3.17 3.22
C GLU A 13 2.47 2.65 3.78
N GLU A 14 1.81 3.40 4.66
CA GLU A 14 0.49 3.05 5.19
C GLU A 14 -0.58 3.17 4.11
N VAL A 15 -0.48 4.21 3.28
CA VAL A 15 -1.36 4.40 2.12
C VAL A 15 -1.14 3.26 1.12
N ALA A 16 0.11 2.91 0.82
CA ALA A 16 0.46 1.84 -0.10
C ALA A 16 -0.05 0.47 0.41
N ALA A 17 0.14 0.17 1.70
CA ALA A 17 -0.39 -1.05 2.32
C ALA A 17 -1.93 -1.11 2.25
N TYR A 18 -2.60 0.02 2.49
CA TYR A 18 -4.05 0.12 2.36
C TYR A 18 -4.52 -0.14 0.91
N ILE A 19 -3.85 0.46 -0.08
CA ILE A 19 -4.17 0.25 -1.50
C ILE A 19 -3.97 -1.23 -1.88
N ALA A 20 -2.89 -1.87 -1.42
CA ALA A 20 -2.65 -3.29 -1.65
C ALA A 20 -3.76 -4.18 -1.08
N ALA A 21 -4.22 -3.90 0.14
CA ALA A 21 -5.33 -4.63 0.75
C ALA A 21 -6.65 -4.41 -0.01
N MET A 22 -6.98 -3.16 -0.34
CA MET A 22 -8.21 -2.79 -1.04
C MET A 22 -8.29 -3.44 -2.43
N THR A 23 -7.22 -3.35 -3.21
CA THR A 23 -7.15 -3.90 -4.57
C THR A 23 -7.24 -5.43 -4.57
N ALA A 24 -6.76 -6.11 -3.52
CA ALA A 24 -6.94 -7.56 -3.36
C ALA A 24 -8.41 -7.95 -3.25
N GLU A 25 -9.19 -7.26 -2.41
CA GLU A 25 -10.63 -7.54 -2.24
C GLU A 25 -11.42 -7.21 -3.51
N MET A 26 -11.13 -6.06 -4.12
CA MET A 26 -11.74 -5.70 -5.41
C MET A 26 -11.38 -6.70 -6.51
N GLY A 27 -10.16 -7.22 -6.53
CA GLY A 27 -9.70 -8.21 -7.51
C GLY A 27 -10.43 -9.55 -7.36
N ARG A 28 -10.86 -9.93 -6.15
CA ARG A 28 -11.73 -11.10 -5.92
C ARG A 28 -13.13 -10.85 -6.48
N LEU A 29 -13.70 -9.66 -6.26
CA LEU A 29 -15.00 -9.28 -6.81
C LEU A 29 -14.98 -9.24 -8.34
N ALA A 30 -13.95 -8.66 -8.95
CA ALA A 30 -13.81 -8.60 -10.41
C ALA A 30 -13.77 -10.01 -11.03
N ARG A 31 -13.04 -10.95 -10.42
CA ARG A 31 -13.03 -12.37 -10.84
C ARG A 31 -14.39 -13.03 -10.67
N LYS A 32 -15.07 -12.81 -9.54
CA LYS A 32 -16.42 -13.34 -9.27
C LYS A 32 -17.47 -12.87 -10.30
N HIS A 33 -17.31 -11.64 -10.82
CA HIS A 33 -18.24 -11.04 -11.78
C HIS A 33 -17.78 -11.13 -13.25
N ASN A 34 -16.79 -11.97 -13.57
CA ASN A 34 -16.26 -12.15 -14.92
C ASN A 34 -15.78 -10.84 -15.58
N LEU A 35 -15.05 -10.01 -14.82
CA LEU A 35 -14.44 -8.76 -15.29
C LEU A 35 -12.91 -8.94 -15.40
N PRO A 36 -12.39 -9.68 -16.41
CA PRO A 36 -10.99 -10.09 -16.46
C PRO A 36 -10.02 -8.91 -16.61
N ALA A 37 -10.34 -7.93 -17.44
CA ALA A 37 -9.50 -6.75 -17.63
C ALA A 37 -9.39 -5.92 -16.33
N LEU A 38 -10.48 -5.76 -15.60
CA LEU A 38 -10.47 -5.08 -14.30
C LEU A 38 -9.67 -5.88 -13.27
N GLY A 39 -9.84 -7.20 -13.22
CA GLY A 39 -9.07 -8.07 -12.33
C GLY A 39 -7.56 -7.98 -12.58
N TYR A 40 -7.15 -7.89 -13.84
CA TYR A 40 -5.75 -7.67 -14.22
C TYR A 40 -5.22 -6.32 -13.72
N LEU A 41 -5.96 -5.22 -13.97
CA LEU A 41 -5.54 -3.88 -13.54
C LEU A 41 -5.42 -3.77 -12.01
N LEU A 42 -6.35 -4.40 -11.28
CA LEU A 42 -6.31 -4.43 -9.83
C LEU A 42 -5.12 -5.24 -9.30
N GLU A 43 -4.73 -6.32 -9.99
CA GLU A 43 -3.55 -7.10 -9.62
C GLU A 43 -2.26 -6.31 -9.85
N VAL A 44 -2.15 -5.58 -10.98
CA VAL A 44 -1.02 -4.69 -11.23
C VAL A 44 -0.92 -3.61 -10.15
N ALA A 45 -2.03 -2.94 -9.84
CA ALA A 45 -2.06 -1.92 -8.79
C ALA A 45 -1.69 -2.49 -7.40
N ARG A 46 -2.08 -3.74 -7.11
CA ARG A 46 -1.74 -4.43 -5.87
C ARG A 46 -0.23 -4.67 -5.75
N VAL A 47 0.40 -5.18 -6.80
CA VAL A 47 1.85 -5.47 -6.83
C VAL A 47 2.64 -4.17 -6.62
N GLU A 48 2.33 -3.13 -7.38
CA GLU A 48 2.98 -1.81 -7.26
C GLU A 48 2.84 -1.21 -5.85
N ALA A 49 1.67 -1.36 -5.25
CA ALA A 49 1.43 -0.87 -3.89
C ALA A 49 2.20 -1.69 -2.84
N MET A 50 2.36 -3.00 -3.03
CA MET A 50 3.19 -3.83 -2.15
C MET A 50 4.67 -3.46 -2.24
N GLU A 51 5.17 -3.22 -3.45
CA GLU A 51 6.56 -2.81 -3.67
C GLU A 51 6.84 -1.48 -2.97
N ARG A 52 5.98 -0.47 -3.16
CA ARG A 52 6.09 0.82 -2.46
C ARG A 52 5.99 0.72 -0.94
N ALA A 53 5.15 -0.18 -0.43
CA ALA A 53 5.05 -0.40 1.02
C ALA A 53 6.32 -1.07 1.59
N ALA A 54 7.06 -1.82 0.77
CA ALA A 54 8.29 -2.49 1.16
C ALA A 54 9.55 -1.60 1.02
N GLU A 55 9.58 -0.69 0.05
CA GLU A 55 10.70 0.22 -0.20
C GLU A 55 10.96 1.20 0.96
N ASP A 56 9.91 1.63 1.68
CA ASP A 56 10.01 2.57 2.81
C ASP A 56 10.19 1.88 4.18
N ALA A 57 10.38 0.55 4.21
CA ALA A 57 10.78 -0.13 5.45
C ALA A 57 12.20 0.34 5.81
N PRO A 58 12.41 1.01 6.96
CA PRO A 58 13.72 1.55 7.30
C PRO A 58 14.73 0.41 7.33
N ASP A 59 15.75 0.55 6.49
CA ASP A 59 16.88 -0.37 6.36
C ASP A 59 17.42 -0.73 7.76
N GLY A 60 17.18 -1.98 8.17
CA GLY A 60 17.67 -2.55 9.43
C GLY A 60 19.19 -2.73 9.48
N SER A 61 19.92 -2.31 8.44
CA SER A 61 21.38 -2.42 8.35
C SER A 61 22.15 -1.42 9.21
N GLN A 62 21.48 -0.45 9.84
CA GLN A 62 22.12 0.46 10.80
C GLN A 62 22.00 -0.04 12.25
N ARG A 63 22.46 -1.27 12.52
CA ARG A 63 22.61 -1.81 13.88
C ARG A 63 23.88 -2.65 14.04
N ILE A 64 25.04 -2.17 13.59
CA ILE A 64 26.36 -2.61 14.06
C ILE A 64 27.45 -1.77 13.37
N ALA A 65 27.91 -0.72 14.04
CA ALA A 65 29.19 -0.07 13.80
C ALA A 65 29.74 0.40 15.15
#